data_AF-A0A4R6UCA2-F1
#
_entry.id   AF-A0A4R6UCA2-F1
#
_cell.length_a   1.000
_cell.length_b   1.000
_cell.length_c   1.000
_cell.angle_alpha   90.00
_cell.angle_beta   90.00
_cell.angle_gamma   90.00
#
_symmetry.space_group_name_H-M   'P 1'
#
loop_
_entity.id
_entity.type
_entity.pdbx_description
1 polymer ?
#
loop_
_entity_poly.entity_id
_entity_poly.type
_entity_poly.pdbx_seq_one_letter_code
_entity_poly.pdbx_strand_id
1 'polypeptide(L)'
;MKKRQWFISVATAGTLAISGISFTAPYNPSELQTAQASENVRVSYETFKEKTSTYDINLRYPQFNGLKDAAFEKKLNEEIASWVDSRKQEIIKGSKEHPSPQGAPYALYIDATLQQTGDFHSVVFSNYEYTGGANGIQTVKSYNFLDADKGQMFTLPQITSDREKINQLLQKAFKENPENYFPEVVEKYEGIQDNQAFSLSDDYLTVYFSKYDVAPGVFGANSIQLPRKDVPLVDAIASQTTPPSNTGTSVEVLAAATSDDVVLSARDLAAAFGYSITWDQDLGIVTLEKGEDDILIQARTKRYTINHFSSLQFSDPVMIDNHLYVPAEFAKKALGVKDVQFVNLTKSERAIVKK
;
A
#
# COMPACT_ATOMS: atom_id res chain seq x y z
N MET A 1 -29.50 -60.95 -13.86
CA MET A 1 -30.78 -60.57 -14.50
C MET A 1 -30.56 -59.32 -15.37
N LYS A 2 -30.97 -59.40 -16.65
CA LYS A 2 -31.40 -58.35 -17.63
C LYS A 2 -30.47 -57.12 -17.82
N LYS A 3 -29.66 -57.05 -18.89
CA LYS A 3 -29.90 -56.55 -20.28
C LYS A 3 -30.34 -55.08 -20.39
N ARG A 4 -29.55 -54.23 -21.10
CA ARG A 4 -29.90 -53.71 -22.44
C ARG A 4 -28.81 -52.81 -23.08
N GLN A 5 -28.45 -53.15 -24.33
CA GLN A 5 -27.90 -52.30 -25.41
C GLN A 5 -29.06 -51.47 -26.02
N TRP A 6 -28.97 -50.48 -26.93
CA TRP A 6 -27.96 -50.03 -27.91
C TRP A 6 -28.43 -48.67 -28.52
N PHE A 7 -27.63 -48.13 -29.44
CA PHE A 7 -27.94 -47.26 -30.62
C PHE A 7 -27.29 -45.87 -30.69
N ILE A 8 -26.43 -45.78 -31.71
CA ILE A 8 -25.83 -44.62 -32.36
C ILE A 8 -26.86 -43.96 -33.28
N SER A 9 -26.81 -42.64 -33.46
CA SER A 9 -27.21 -41.99 -34.71
C SER A 9 -26.39 -40.72 -34.94
N VAL A 10 -25.67 -40.75 -36.06
CA VAL A 10 -24.96 -39.64 -36.70
C VAL A 10 -25.96 -38.86 -37.56
N ALA A 11 -25.87 -37.54 -37.56
CA ALA A 11 -26.45 -36.70 -38.62
C ALA A 11 -25.44 -35.61 -39.02
N THR A 12 -25.19 -35.55 -40.31
CA THR A 12 -24.19 -34.77 -41.03
C THR A 12 -24.74 -33.43 -41.52
N ALA A 13 -23.82 -32.46 -41.62
CA ALA A 13 -23.68 -31.42 -42.63
C ALA A 13 -24.71 -30.27 -42.74
N GLY A 14 -24.18 -29.05 -42.64
CA GLY A 14 -24.82 -27.80 -43.04
C GLY A 14 -23.79 -26.67 -43.10
N THR A 15 -23.04 -26.62 -44.20
CA THR A 15 -22.05 -25.59 -44.55
C THR A 15 -22.73 -24.24 -44.79
N LEU A 16 -22.17 -23.15 -44.25
CA LEU A 16 -22.37 -21.79 -44.76
C LEU A 16 -21.01 -21.11 -44.85
N ALA A 17 -20.53 -20.97 -46.08
CA ALA A 17 -19.41 -20.12 -46.45
C ALA A 17 -19.97 -18.73 -46.80
N ILE A 18 -19.46 -17.68 -46.16
CA ILE A 18 -19.50 -16.33 -46.72
C ILE A 18 -18.10 -15.72 -46.56
N SER A 19 -17.54 -15.39 -47.71
CA SER A 19 -16.30 -14.70 -48.00
C SER A 19 -16.19 -13.32 -47.33
N GLY A 20 -15.00 -12.98 -46.83
CA GLY A 20 -14.70 -11.65 -46.32
C GLY A 20 -13.19 -11.34 -46.31
N ILE A 21 -12.66 -10.98 -47.48
CA ILE A 21 -11.56 -10.02 -47.75
C ILE A 21 -10.42 -9.96 -46.72
N SER A 22 -9.29 -10.59 -47.06
CA SER A 22 -8.01 -10.34 -46.38
C SER A 22 -7.43 -9.00 -46.83
N PHE A 23 -7.45 -7.98 -45.96
CA PHE A 23 -6.58 -6.81 -46.10
C PHE A 23 -5.21 -7.16 -45.50
N THR A 24 -4.27 -7.59 -46.33
CA THR A 24 -2.84 -7.58 -45.94
C THR A 24 -2.29 -6.19 -46.24
N ALA A 25 -2.25 -5.33 -45.22
CA ALA A 25 -1.36 -4.18 -45.27
C ALA A 25 0.09 -4.70 -45.31
N PRO A 26 0.94 -4.21 -46.23
CA PRO A 26 2.34 -4.61 -46.26
C PRO A 26 3.01 -4.14 -44.96
N TYR A 27 3.46 -5.12 -44.16
CA TYR A 27 4.38 -4.91 -43.06
C TYR A 27 5.64 -4.23 -43.61
N ASN A 28 5.86 -2.99 -43.20
CA ASN A 28 7.02 -2.19 -43.58
C ASN A 28 8.05 -2.29 -42.44
N PRO A 29 9.13 -3.08 -42.56
CA PRO A 29 10.11 -3.26 -41.50
C PRO A 29 11.13 -2.12 -41.55
N SER A 30 10.72 -0.91 -41.21
CA SER A 30 11.62 0.26 -41.16
C SER A 30 11.10 1.29 -40.19
N GLU A 31 11.17 0.95 -38.90
CA GLU A 31 11.34 1.89 -37.77
C GLU A 31 11.51 1.07 -36.48
N LEU A 32 12.63 0.32 -36.40
CA LEU A 32 13.17 -0.03 -35.10
C LEU A 32 13.87 1.24 -34.59
N GLN A 33 13.08 2.17 -34.06
CA GLN A 33 13.57 3.07 -33.03
C GLN A 33 14.01 2.15 -31.89
N THR A 34 15.32 2.08 -31.68
CA THR A 34 15.91 1.49 -30.47
C THR A 34 15.39 2.29 -29.29
N ALA A 35 14.25 1.86 -28.74
CA ALA A 35 13.90 2.15 -27.37
C ALA A 35 15.07 1.59 -26.55
N GLN A 36 15.85 2.48 -25.94
CA GLN A 36 16.73 2.08 -24.86
C GLN A 36 15.82 1.44 -23.82
N ALA A 37 15.88 0.12 -23.70
CA ALA A 37 15.23 -0.58 -22.63
C ALA A 37 15.81 -0.01 -21.33
N SER A 38 14.98 0.67 -20.54
CA SER A 38 15.32 0.90 -19.15
C SER A 38 15.55 -0.47 -18.52
N GLU A 39 16.75 -0.71 -18.00
CA GLU A 39 16.99 -1.85 -17.13
C GLU A 39 16.17 -1.57 -15.86
N ASN A 40 14.90 -1.97 -15.87
CA ASN A 40 14.03 -1.79 -14.72
C ASN A 40 14.59 -2.63 -13.57
N VAL A 41 14.82 -1.99 -12.41
CA VAL A 41 15.14 -2.65 -11.15
C VAL A 41 14.13 -3.78 -10.92
N ARG A 42 14.63 -5.01 -10.78
CA ARG A 42 13.80 -6.18 -10.47
C ARG A 42 13.81 -6.40 -8.98
N VAL A 43 12.62 -6.47 -8.39
CA VAL A 43 12.46 -6.78 -6.97
C VAL A 43 11.80 -8.14 -6.86
N SER A 44 12.49 -9.08 -6.20
CA SER A 44 11.91 -10.33 -5.71
C SER A 44 11.70 -10.24 -4.22
N TYR A 45 10.89 -11.13 -3.65
CA TYR A 45 10.68 -11.19 -2.21
C TYR A 45 11.16 -12.53 -1.66
N GLU A 46 11.98 -12.46 -0.62
CA GLU A 46 12.33 -13.59 0.22
C GLU A 46 11.24 -13.79 1.26
N THR A 47 10.86 -15.06 1.48
CA THR A 47 9.82 -15.41 2.46
C THR A 47 10.28 -16.52 3.40
N PHE A 48 9.83 -16.45 4.65
CA PHE A 48 10.08 -17.49 5.64
C PHE A 48 8.88 -17.62 6.55
N LYS A 49 8.38 -18.85 6.73
CA LYS A 49 7.28 -19.16 7.64
C LYS A 49 7.64 -20.37 8.49
N GLU A 50 7.62 -20.22 9.80
CA GLU A 50 7.82 -21.32 10.75
C GLU A 50 6.94 -21.11 11.98
N LYS A 51 6.22 -22.15 12.38
CA LYS A 51 5.40 -22.16 13.58
C LYS A 51 5.73 -23.36 14.45
N THR A 52 6.00 -23.10 15.71
CA THR A 52 6.29 -24.09 16.75
C THR A 52 5.38 -23.86 17.96
N SER A 53 5.58 -24.65 19.03
CA SER A 53 4.91 -24.39 20.30
C SER A 53 5.43 -23.16 21.04
N THR A 54 6.62 -22.66 20.71
CA THR A 54 7.25 -21.52 21.42
C THR A 54 7.30 -20.24 20.59
N TYR A 55 7.20 -20.31 19.26
CA TYR A 55 7.16 -19.13 18.39
C TYR A 55 6.38 -19.33 17.08
N ASP A 56 5.94 -18.23 16.48
CA ASP A 56 5.28 -18.12 15.17
C ASP A 56 5.95 -17.01 14.35
N ILE A 57 6.64 -17.35 13.26
CA ILE A 57 7.44 -16.42 12.47
C ILE A 57 6.92 -16.42 11.04
N ASN A 58 6.64 -15.24 10.50
CA ASN A 58 6.26 -15.01 9.11
C ASN A 58 6.98 -13.76 8.58
N LEU A 59 7.88 -13.95 7.62
CA LEU A 59 8.74 -12.91 7.09
C LEU A 59 8.51 -12.80 5.58
N ARG A 60 8.39 -11.57 5.09
CA ARG A 60 8.46 -11.20 3.67
C ARG A 60 9.31 -9.93 3.54
N TYR A 61 10.39 -9.98 2.76
CA TYR A 61 11.27 -8.82 2.57
C TYR A 61 11.89 -8.80 1.16
N PRO A 62 12.19 -7.62 0.60
CA PRO A 62 12.64 -7.53 -0.78
C PRO A 62 14.11 -7.91 -0.93
N GLN A 63 14.43 -8.38 -2.13
CA GLN A 63 15.77 -8.51 -2.68
C GLN A 63 15.82 -7.78 -4.03
N PHE A 64 16.72 -6.81 -4.12
CA PHE A 64 16.93 -6.00 -5.31
C PHE A 64 17.90 -6.68 -6.27
N ASN A 65 17.60 -6.62 -7.56
CA ASN A 65 18.48 -7.09 -8.62
C ASN A 65 18.43 -6.11 -9.81
N GLY A 66 19.60 -5.69 -10.29
CA GLY A 66 19.73 -4.77 -11.40
C GLY A 66 19.68 -3.28 -11.01
N LEU A 67 20.05 -2.91 -9.79
CA LEU A 67 20.38 -1.51 -9.48
C LEU A 67 21.65 -1.09 -10.24
N LYS A 68 21.76 0.19 -10.58
CA LYS A 68 22.87 0.74 -11.37
C LYS A 68 24.23 0.58 -10.66
N ASP A 69 24.24 0.73 -9.33
CA ASP A 69 25.42 0.50 -8.49
C ASP A 69 25.36 -0.89 -7.84
N ALA A 70 26.02 -1.87 -8.46
CA ALA A 70 26.05 -3.26 -7.99
C ALA A 70 26.69 -3.43 -6.58
N ALA A 71 27.61 -2.54 -6.19
CA ALA A 71 28.21 -2.60 -4.86
C ALA A 71 27.22 -2.10 -3.79
N PHE A 72 26.49 -1.03 -4.11
CA PHE A 72 25.38 -0.54 -3.29
C PHE A 72 24.27 -1.58 -3.18
N GLU A 73 23.87 -2.22 -4.28
CA GLU A 73 22.86 -3.28 -4.29
C GLU A 73 23.20 -4.40 -3.32
N LYS A 74 24.41 -4.94 -3.43
CA LYS A 74 24.88 -6.01 -2.55
C LYS A 74 24.82 -5.58 -1.09
N LYS A 75 25.31 -4.38 -0.78
CA LYS A 75 25.29 -3.83 0.58
C LYS A 75 23.86 -3.67 1.11
N LEU A 76 22.94 -3.12 0.31
CA LEU A 76 21.54 -2.91 0.70
C LEU A 76 20.84 -4.25 0.99
N ASN A 77 20.99 -5.23 0.09
CA ASN A 77 20.43 -6.57 0.27
C ASN A 77 21.00 -7.26 1.52
N GLU A 78 22.31 -7.15 1.76
CA GLU A 78 22.96 -7.70 2.96
C GLU A 78 22.46 -7.01 4.24
N GLU A 79 22.28 -5.69 4.22
CA GLU A 79 21.79 -4.92 5.37
C GLU A 79 20.34 -5.29 5.72
N ILE A 80 19.46 -5.41 4.72
CA ILE A 80 18.07 -5.85 4.88
C ILE A 80 18.04 -7.28 5.45
N ALA A 81 18.74 -8.22 4.82
CA ALA A 81 18.77 -9.61 5.25
C ALA A 81 19.32 -9.76 6.67
N SER A 82 20.38 -9.03 7.01
CA SER A 82 20.97 -9.05 8.36
C SER A 82 20.02 -8.49 9.40
N TRP A 83 19.30 -7.41 9.09
CA TRP A 83 18.32 -6.84 10.01
C TRP A 83 17.17 -7.82 10.26
N VAL A 84 16.60 -8.43 9.21
CA VAL A 84 15.53 -9.43 9.33
C VAL A 84 16.01 -10.67 10.10
N ASP A 85 17.19 -11.20 9.78
CA ASP A 85 17.74 -12.37 10.48
C ASP A 85 17.98 -12.06 11.96
N SER A 86 18.50 -10.88 12.31
CA SER A 86 18.71 -10.49 13.71
C SER A 86 17.41 -10.53 14.54
N ARG A 87 16.30 -10.03 14.00
CA ARG A 87 14.98 -10.10 14.66
C ARG A 87 14.50 -11.53 14.83
N LYS A 88 14.64 -12.34 13.77
CA LYS A 88 14.31 -13.77 13.81
C LYS A 88 15.11 -14.51 14.90
N GLN A 89 16.42 -14.29 14.98
CA GLN A 89 17.26 -14.92 16.00
C GLN A 89 16.89 -14.48 17.42
N GLU A 90 16.58 -13.20 17.62
CA GLU A 90 16.13 -12.68 18.91
C GLU A 90 14.83 -13.35 19.39
N ILE A 91 13.87 -13.54 18.49
CA ILE A 91 12.60 -14.20 18.80
C ILE A 91 12.79 -15.68 19.10
N ILE A 92 13.58 -16.38 18.31
CA ILE A 92 13.90 -17.80 18.54
C ILE A 92 14.63 -17.98 19.88
N LYS A 93 15.64 -17.15 20.16
CA LYS A 93 16.41 -17.20 21.40
C LYS A 93 15.54 -16.82 22.60
N GLY A 94 14.83 -15.70 22.53
CA GLY A 94 13.97 -15.19 23.58
C GLY A 94 12.86 -16.17 23.96
N SER A 95 12.24 -16.84 22.98
CA SER A 95 11.19 -17.83 23.25
C SER A 95 11.66 -19.06 24.03
N LYS A 96 12.96 -19.38 23.96
CA LYS A 96 13.59 -20.51 24.69
C LYS A 96 14.03 -20.08 26.08
N GLU A 97 14.64 -18.90 26.19
CA GLU A 97 15.19 -18.38 27.46
C GLU A 97 14.10 -17.84 28.39
N HIS A 98 13.03 -17.28 27.81
CA HIS A 98 11.93 -16.65 28.53
C HIS A 98 10.58 -17.10 27.95
N PRO A 99 10.14 -18.34 28.20
CA PRO A 99 8.85 -18.81 27.71
C PRO A 99 7.71 -17.87 28.16
N SER A 100 6.76 -17.60 27.27
CA SER A 100 5.62 -16.71 27.58
C SER A 100 4.88 -17.22 28.82
N PRO A 101 4.70 -16.38 29.86
CA PRO A 101 3.95 -16.77 31.05
C PRO A 101 2.49 -17.14 30.76
N GLN A 102 1.94 -16.61 29.66
CA GLN A 102 0.58 -16.84 29.20
C GLN A 102 0.46 -18.11 28.32
N GLY A 103 1.56 -18.79 28.02
CA GLY A 103 1.61 -19.98 27.18
C GLY A 103 1.42 -19.74 25.68
N ALA A 104 1.20 -18.50 25.26
CA ALA A 104 1.15 -18.14 23.85
C ALA A 104 2.56 -18.12 23.24
N PRO A 105 2.75 -18.63 22.01
CA PRO A 105 4.05 -18.56 21.35
C PRO A 105 4.46 -17.11 21.13
N TYR A 106 5.76 -16.83 21.16
CA TYR A 106 6.28 -15.56 20.65
C TYR A 106 5.89 -15.39 19.19
N ALA A 107 5.79 -14.17 18.68
CA ALA A 107 5.49 -13.94 17.26
C ALA A 107 6.42 -12.90 16.65
N LEU A 108 6.81 -13.13 15.40
CA LEU A 108 7.50 -12.17 14.55
C LEU A 108 6.87 -12.14 13.17
N TYR A 109 6.21 -11.04 12.85
CA TYR A 109 5.67 -10.82 11.51
C TYR A 109 6.36 -9.62 10.89
N ILE A 110 7.10 -9.85 9.81
CA ILE A 110 7.75 -8.79 9.04
C ILE A 110 7.16 -8.83 7.64
N ASP A 111 6.65 -7.69 7.19
CA ASP A 111 6.29 -7.46 5.80
C ASP A 111 6.89 -6.13 5.31
N ALA A 112 7.10 -6.01 4.01
CA ALA A 112 7.68 -4.85 3.36
C ALA A 112 6.88 -4.45 2.12
N THR A 113 6.57 -3.15 2.02
CA THR A 113 5.97 -2.55 0.82
C THR A 113 6.98 -1.68 0.10
N LEU A 114 6.90 -1.67 -1.23
CA LEU A 114 7.79 -0.88 -2.08
C LEU A 114 7.00 0.25 -2.75
N GLN A 115 7.50 1.47 -2.64
CA GLN A 115 7.03 2.62 -3.40
C GLN A 115 8.19 3.17 -4.24
N GLN A 116 7.86 3.73 -5.40
CA GLN A 116 8.84 4.30 -6.32
C GLN A 116 8.30 5.59 -6.94
N THR A 117 9.19 6.55 -7.16
CA THR A 117 8.93 7.76 -7.94
C THR A 117 10.19 8.12 -8.71
N GLY A 118 10.12 8.12 -10.04
CA GLY A 118 11.34 8.15 -10.87
C GLY A 118 12.31 7.03 -10.46
N ASP A 119 13.57 7.38 -10.18
CA ASP A 119 14.60 6.45 -9.70
C ASP A 119 14.69 6.40 -8.16
N PHE A 120 13.80 7.10 -7.43
CA PHE A 120 13.79 7.06 -5.97
C PHE A 120 12.89 5.93 -5.47
N HIS A 121 13.45 5.06 -4.63
CA HIS A 121 12.78 3.90 -4.07
C HIS A 121 12.63 4.04 -2.55
N SER A 122 11.47 3.62 -2.07
CA SER A 122 11.11 3.57 -0.65
C SER A 122 10.65 2.16 -0.29
N VAL A 123 11.35 1.49 0.60
CA VAL A 123 10.93 0.21 1.19
C VAL A 123 10.46 0.47 2.61
N VAL A 124 9.22 0.15 2.93
CA VAL A 124 8.65 0.34 4.27
C VAL A 124 8.33 -1.01 4.88
N PHE A 125 8.98 -1.31 5.99
CA PHE A 125 8.82 -2.52 6.78
C PHE A 125 7.83 -2.30 7.92
N SER A 126 6.80 -3.15 7.99
CA SER A 126 5.96 -3.35 9.16
C SER A 126 6.54 -4.51 9.96
N ASN A 127 6.96 -4.27 11.19
CA ASN A 127 7.50 -5.28 12.09
C ASN A 127 6.60 -5.44 13.31
N TYR A 128 5.92 -6.58 13.42
CA TYR A 128 5.14 -6.95 14.58
C TYR A 128 5.88 -8.00 15.41
N GLU A 129 6.07 -7.71 16.69
CA GLU A 129 6.67 -8.61 17.65
C GLU A 129 5.72 -8.86 18.83
N TYR A 130 5.64 -10.12 19.25
CA TYR A 130 5.02 -10.49 20.51
C TYR A 130 5.98 -11.39 21.30
N THR A 131 6.32 -10.97 22.51
CA THR A 131 7.27 -11.68 23.39
C THR A 131 6.63 -11.97 24.75
N GLY A 132 5.30 -12.12 24.78
CA GLY A 132 4.51 -12.23 26.02
C GLY A 132 3.87 -10.92 26.45
N GLY A 133 3.07 -10.97 27.52
CA GLY A 133 2.33 -9.80 28.02
C GLY A 133 0.93 -9.64 27.42
N ALA A 134 0.38 -8.43 27.50
CA ALA A 134 -1.01 -8.17 27.12
C ALA A 134 -1.20 -7.94 25.61
N ASN A 135 -0.18 -7.45 24.90
CA ASN A 135 -0.23 -7.18 23.47
C ASN A 135 1.17 -7.19 22.84
N GLY A 136 1.21 -7.37 21.51
CA GLY A 136 2.44 -7.17 20.74
C GLY A 136 2.74 -5.70 20.44
N ILE A 137 3.94 -5.46 19.94
CA ILE A 137 4.45 -4.15 19.53
C ILE A 137 4.63 -4.15 18.02
N GLN A 138 4.17 -3.09 17.37
CA GLN A 138 4.38 -2.86 15.95
C GLN A 138 5.34 -1.68 15.77
N THR A 139 6.47 -1.92 15.12
CA THR A 139 7.45 -0.89 14.76
C THR A 139 7.54 -0.74 13.24
N VAL A 140 7.95 0.46 12.81
CA VAL A 140 8.13 0.77 11.39
C VAL A 140 9.58 1.10 11.11
N LYS A 141 10.12 0.56 10.03
CA LYS A 141 11.44 0.91 9.50
C LYS A 141 11.32 1.16 8.01
N SER A 142 12.10 2.09 7.47
CA SER A 142 12.17 2.29 6.02
C SER A 142 13.59 2.38 5.50
N TYR A 143 13.80 1.90 4.28
CA TYR A 143 15.01 2.09 3.49
C TYR A 143 14.64 2.94 2.27
N ASN A 144 15.25 4.13 2.16
CA ASN A 144 14.97 5.06 1.08
C ASN A 144 16.27 5.36 0.33
N PHE A 145 16.27 5.19 -0.98
CA PHE A 145 17.46 5.37 -1.80
C PHE A 145 17.16 5.84 -3.21
N LEU A 146 18.17 6.44 -3.84
CA LEU A 146 18.14 6.78 -5.26
C LEU A 146 18.94 5.75 -6.05
N ASP A 147 18.32 5.12 -7.06
CA ASP A 147 19.00 4.25 -8.01
C ASP A 147 19.76 5.07 -9.06
N ALA A 148 21.03 5.31 -8.77
CA ALA A 148 21.95 6.08 -9.60
C ALA A 148 23.29 5.35 -9.70
N ASP A 149 24.18 5.80 -10.60
CA ASP A 149 25.53 5.23 -10.80
C ASP A 149 26.33 5.13 -9.49
N LYS A 150 26.01 5.98 -8.52
CA LYS A 150 26.46 5.88 -7.14
C LYS A 150 25.25 5.87 -6.22
N GLY A 151 24.89 4.68 -5.74
CA GLY A 151 23.73 4.50 -4.88
C GLY A 151 23.89 5.26 -3.56
N GLN A 152 22.80 5.90 -3.12
CA GLN A 152 22.79 6.69 -1.89
C GLN A 152 21.50 6.45 -1.09
N MET A 153 21.65 6.20 0.20
CA MET A 153 20.56 6.18 1.18
C MET A 153 20.18 7.59 1.60
N PHE A 154 18.91 7.81 1.91
CA PHE A 154 18.36 9.07 2.38
C PHE A 154 17.54 8.87 3.66
N THR A 155 17.76 9.74 4.64
CA THR A 155 16.85 9.95 5.76
C THR A 155 15.85 11.06 5.45
N LEU A 156 14.75 11.13 6.21
CA LEU A 156 13.72 12.15 5.98
C LEU A 156 14.31 13.59 6.05
N PRO A 157 15.17 13.95 7.01
CA PRO A 157 15.81 15.26 7.01
C PRO A 157 16.70 15.56 5.80
N GLN A 158 17.21 14.54 5.11
CA GLN A 158 18.11 14.70 3.96
C GLN A 158 17.38 14.96 2.64
N ILE A 159 16.09 14.61 2.53
CA ILE A 159 15.32 14.81 1.30
C ILE A 159 14.66 16.19 1.22
N THR A 160 14.67 16.97 2.29
CA THR A 160 14.04 18.28 2.38
C THR A 160 15.03 19.40 2.66
N SER A 161 14.79 20.58 2.12
CA SER A 161 15.52 21.81 2.46
C SER A 161 14.94 22.53 3.68
N ASP A 162 13.76 22.14 4.17
CA ASP A 162 13.09 22.77 5.32
C ASP A 162 12.35 21.70 6.14
N ARG A 163 13.08 21.14 7.11
CA ARG A 163 12.57 20.18 8.10
C ARG A 163 11.42 20.77 8.93
N GLU A 164 11.45 22.07 9.20
CA GLU A 164 10.43 22.71 10.02
C GLU A 164 9.09 22.78 9.29
N LYS A 165 9.11 22.96 7.96
CA LYS A 165 7.90 22.86 7.15
C LYS A 165 7.22 21.49 7.26
N ILE A 166 7.98 20.40 7.29
CA ILE A 166 7.42 19.05 7.51
C ILE A 166 6.78 18.96 8.90
N ASN A 167 7.46 19.44 9.94
CA ASN A 167 6.92 19.45 11.31
C ASN A 167 5.60 20.23 11.38
N GLN A 168 5.50 21.37 10.72
CA GLN A 168 4.27 22.18 10.66
C GLN A 168 3.12 21.45 9.94
N LEU A 169 3.41 20.75 8.84
CA LEU A 169 2.42 19.96 8.11
C LEU A 169 1.91 18.79 8.96
N LEU A 170 2.79 18.08 9.67
CA LEU A 170 2.42 17.03 10.61
C LEU A 170 1.60 17.58 11.78
N GLN A 171 2.04 18.70 12.37
CA GLN A 171 1.31 19.38 13.44
C GLN A 171 -0.12 19.74 13.02
N LYS A 172 -0.29 20.21 11.79
CA LYS A 172 -1.61 20.50 11.22
C LYS A 172 -2.45 19.22 11.12
N ALA A 173 -1.90 18.15 10.59
CA ALA A 173 -2.60 16.86 10.47
C ALA A 173 -3.04 16.30 11.84
N PHE A 174 -2.21 16.42 12.88
CA PHE A 174 -2.60 16.02 14.25
C PHE A 174 -3.77 16.84 14.80
N LYS A 175 -3.82 18.15 14.49
CA LYS A 175 -4.91 19.05 14.92
C LYS A 175 -6.21 18.85 14.16
N GLU A 176 -6.17 18.25 12.97
CA GLU A 176 -7.37 17.95 12.18
C GLU A 176 -8.17 16.77 12.75
N ASN A 177 -7.51 15.81 13.43
CA ASN A 177 -8.14 14.62 14.02
C ASN A 177 -7.64 14.39 15.47
N PRO A 178 -7.81 15.37 16.38
CA PRO A 178 -7.13 15.41 17.67
C PRO A 178 -7.50 14.24 18.60
N GLU A 179 -8.67 13.63 18.42
CA GLU A 179 -9.16 12.48 19.19
C GLU A 179 -8.39 11.18 18.94
N ASN A 180 -7.66 11.09 17.83
CA ASN A 180 -6.90 9.90 17.45
C ASN A 180 -5.47 9.88 18.01
N TYR A 181 -4.96 11.02 18.49
CA TYR A 181 -3.58 11.21 18.89
C TYR A 181 -3.44 11.54 20.37
N PHE A 182 -2.22 11.47 20.89
CA PHE A 182 -1.95 11.90 22.26
C PHE A 182 -2.11 13.43 22.40
N PRO A 183 -2.73 13.93 23.49
CA PRO A 183 -2.94 15.35 23.70
C PRO A 183 -1.68 16.21 23.56
N GLU A 184 -0.53 15.71 24.04
CA GLU A 184 0.76 16.38 23.96
C GLU A 184 1.23 16.57 22.51
N VAL A 185 0.98 15.61 21.62
CA VAL A 185 1.34 15.70 20.19
C VAL A 185 0.42 16.67 19.47
N VAL A 186 -0.87 16.68 19.82
CA VAL A 186 -1.87 17.62 19.29
C VAL A 186 -1.54 19.05 19.70
N GLU A 187 -1.14 19.26 20.96
CA GLU A 187 -0.72 20.56 21.47
C GLU A 187 0.56 21.02 20.77
N LYS A 188 1.59 20.18 20.80
CA LYS A 188 2.91 20.47 20.24
C LYS A 188 3.68 19.19 19.88
N TYR A 189 3.79 18.94 18.58
CA TYR A 189 4.68 17.93 18.03
C TYR A 189 6.14 18.38 18.15
N GLU A 190 6.99 17.55 18.75
CA GLU A 190 8.42 17.84 18.97
C GLU A 190 9.26 17.79 17.69
N GLY A 191 8.68 17.25 16.61
CA GLY A 191 9.28 17.17 15.30
C GLY A 191 9.68 15.75 14.89
N ILE A 192 9.97 15.59 13.60
CA ILE A 192 10.42 14.31 13.05
C ILE A 192 11.73 13.86 13.67
N GLN A 193 11.93 12.55 13.81
CA GLN A 193 13.22 11.99 14.25
C GLN A 193 14.23 11.92 13.09
N ASP A 194 15.53 11.84 13.39
CA ASP A 194 16.57 11.75 12.35
C ASP A 194 16.46 10.44 11.53
N ASN A 195 15.95 9.37 12.15
CA ASN A 195 15.66 8.08 11.54
C ASN A 195 14.15 7.85 11.31
N GLN A 196 13.33 8.91 11.24
CA GLN A 196 11.89 8.80 10.99
C GLN A 196 11.63 7.98 9.73
N ALA A 197 10.80 6.93 9.87
CA ALA A 197 10.41 6.12 8.73
C ALA A 197 9.52 6.93 7.77
N PHE A 198 9.80 6.84 6.48
CA PHE A 198 9.07 7.56 5.45
C PHE A 198 9.07 6.80 4.12
N SER A 199 8.15 7.18 3.24
CA SER A 199 8.16 6.80 1.82
C SER A 199 7.80 8.00 0.95
N LEU A 200 8.28 7.98 -0.30
CA LEU A 200 7.98 9.02 -1.28
C LEU A 200 7.35 8.38 -2.52
N SER A 201 6.27 9.01 -2.99
CA SER A 201 5.57 8.70 -4.23
C SER A 201 5.48 9.96 -5.10
N ASP A 202 4.87 9.85 -6.28
CA ASP A 202 4.62 11.03 -7.13
C ASP A 202 3.69 12.05 -6.45
N ASP A 203 2.76 11.59 -5.62
CA ASP A 203 1.70 12.43 -5.06
C ASP A 203 1.96 12.81 -3.60
N TYR A 204 2.62 11.94 -2.81
CA TYR A 204 2.75 12.11 -1.36
C TYR A 204 4.14 11.77 -0.81
N LEU A 205 4.54 12.53 0.20
CA LEU A 205 5.46 12.07 1.24
C LEU A 205 4.64 11.43 2.35
N THR A 206 4.86 10.15 2.64
CA THR A 206 4.22 9.46 3.77
C THR A 206 5.19 9.35 4.94
N VAL A 207 4.79 9.82 6.12
CA VAL A 207 5.55 9.70 7.36
C VAL A 207 4.91 8.64 8.23
N TYR A 208 5.70 7.67 8.71
CA TYR A 208 5.20 6.54 9.49
C TYR A 208 5.64 6.63 10.94
N PHE A 209 4.75 6.21 11.84
CA PHE A 209 4.91 6.21 13.28
C PHE A 209 4.70 4.81 13.81
N SER A 210 5.64 4.34 14.65
CA SER A 210 5.47 3.07 15.37
C SER A 210 4.33 3.16 16.37
N LYS A 211 3.86 2.01 16.83
CA LYS A 211 2.83 1.93 17.85
C LYS A 211 3.29 2.70 19.10
N TYR A 212 2.43 3.59 19.59
CA TYR A 212 2.68 4.51 20.72
C TYR A 212 3.60 5.71 20.46
N ASP A 213 4.09 5.94 19.24
CA ASP A 213 4.89 7.14 18.97
C ASP A 213 4.03 8.42 19.08
N VAL A 214 2.81 8.39 18.55
CA VAL A 214 1.93 9.58 18.45
C VAL A 214 0.47 9.32 18.82
N ALA A 215 0.08 8.04 18.96
CA ALA A 215 -1.30 7.64 19.16
C ALA A 215 -1.42 6.43 20.11
N PRO A 216 -2.56 6.25 20.80
CA PRO A 216 -2.82 5.08 21.62
C PRO A 216 -2.66 3.76 20.86
N GLY A 217 -2.24 2.70 21.57
CA GLY A 217 -1.90 1.41 20.95
C GLY A 217 -3.03 0.71 20.22
N VAL A 218 -4.29 1.11 20.42
CA VAL A 218 -5.43 0.61 19.64
C VAL A 218 -5.30 0.93 18.15
N PHE A 219 -4.55 1.97 17.79
CA PHE A 219 -4.29 2.38 16.41
C PHE A 219 -3.07 1.70 15.78
N GLY A 220 -2.34 0.86 16.52
CA GLY A 220 -1.14 0.21 15.99
C GLY A 220 -0.08 1.22 15.51
N ALA A 221 0.78 0.78 14.59
CA ALA A 221 1.58 1.72 13.82
C ALA A 221 0.68 2.47 12.83
N ASN A 222 0.97 3.75 12.61
CA ASN A 222 0.14 4.63 11.80
C ASN A 222 0.97 5.49 10.85
N SER A 223 0.30 6.13 9.90
CA SER A 223 0.96 6.99 8.91
C SER A 223 0.16 8.26 8.61
N ILE A 224 0.88 9.31 8.21
CA ILE A 224 0.33 10.57 7.72
C ILE A 224 0.89 10.84 6.32
N GLN A 225 0.00 11.13 5.37
CA GLN A 225 0.38 11.48 4.00
C GLN A 225 0.34 12.99 3.82
N LEU A 226 1.51 13.57 3.53
CA LEU A 226 1.68 14.96 3.20
C LEU A 226 1.70 15.13 1.67
N PRO A 227 0.88 16.02 1.08
CA PRO A 227 0.94 16.26 -0.36
C PRO A 227 2.36 16.68 -0.76
N ARG A 228 2.95 15.95 -1.72
CA ARG A 228 4.35 16.14 -2.10
C ARG A 228 4.65 17.57 -2.55
N LYS A 229 3.70 18.20 -3.24
CA LYS A 229 3.78 19.60 -3.70
C LYS A 229 3.96 20.62 -2.57
N ASP A 230 3.56 20.28 -1.34
CA ASP A 230 3.65 21.15 -0.17
C ASP A 230 4.96 20.92 0.62
N VAL A 231 5.72 19.89 0.25
CA VAL A 231 6.99 19.51 0.87
C VAL A 231 8.15 20.12 0.09
N PRO A 232 9.02 20.93 0.72
CA PRO A 232 10.17 21.53 0.08
C PRO A 232 11.28 20.48 -0.06
N LEU A 233 11.20 19.67 -1.12
CA LEU A 233 12.20 18.66 -1.45
C LEU A 233 13.46 19.31 -2.01
N VAL A 234 14.62 18.71 -1.75
CA VAL A 234 15.88 19.10 -2.41
C VAL A 234 15.82 18.74 -3.90
N ASP A 235 16.48 19.52 -4.76
CA ASP A 235 16.36 19.40 -6.23
C ASP A 235 16.56 17.98 -6.79
N ALA A 236 17.55 17.25 -6.26
CA ALA A 236 17.85 15.88 -6.66
C ALA A 236 16.67 14.91 -6.44
N ILE A 237 15.84 15.17 -5.43
CA ILE A 237 14.65 14.38 -5.09
C ILE A 237 13.40 15.00 -5.73
N ALA A 238 13.29 16.33 -5.79
CA ALA A 238 12.16 17.04 -6.40
C ALA A 238 11.98 16.67 -7.89
N SER A 239 13.08 16.43 -8.59
CA SER A 239 13.11 16.00 -10.00
C SER A 239 12.70 14.54 -10.23
N GLN A 240 12.68 13.70 -9.19
CA GLN A 240 12.31 12.29 -9.30
C GLN A 240 10.80 12.18 -9.44
N THR A 241 10.29 12.01 -10.65
CA THR A 241 8.86 11.84 -10.89
C THR A 241 8.66 10.76 -11.93
N THR A 242 7.65 9.93 -11.73
CA THR A 242 7.18 9.04 -12.78
C THR A 242 6.34 9.88 -13.74
N PRO A 243 6.56 9.81 -15.07
CA PRO A 243 5.71 10.51 -16.02
C PRO A 243 4.25 10.11 -15.80
N PRO A 244 3.31 11.08 -15.75
CA PRO A 244 1.91 10.76 -15.60
C PRO A 244 1.47 9.85 -16.76
N SER A 245 0.90 8.70 -16.43
CA SER A 245 0.24 7.86 -17.43
C SER A 245 -1.05 8.57 -17.85
N ASN A 246 -1.03 9.22 -19.02
CA ASN A 246 -2.17 9.97 -19.58
C ASN A 246 -3.30 9.05 -20.12
N THR A 247 -3.37 7.79 -19.70
CA THR A 247 -4.45 6.87 -20.06
C THR A 247 -5.58 6.90 -19.02
N GLY A 248 -5.97 8.11 -18.60
CA GLY A 248 -7.05 8.32 -17.65
C GLY A 248 -8.40 7.99 -18.29
N THR A 249 -9.03 6.91 -17.85
CA THR A 249 -10.43 6.59 -18.22
C THR A 249 -11.34 7.09 -17.09
N SER A 250 -12.43 7.78 -17.44
CA SER A 250 -13.45 8.15 -16.46
C SER A 250 -14.37 6.96 -16.21
N VAL A 251 -14.68 6.68 -14.94
CA VAL A 251 -15.55 5.60 -14.52
C VAL A 251 -16.66 6.16 -13.63
N GLU A 252 -17.90 5.79 -13.88
CA GLU A 252 -19.00 6.07 -12.95
C GLU A 252 -18.90 5.15 -11.73
N VAL A 253 -18.97 5.72 -10.54
CA VAL A 253 -19.06 5.02 -9.27
C VAL A 253 -20.32 5.46 -8.54
N LEU A 254 -20.94 4.56 -7.79
CA LEU A 254 -22.05 4.91 -6.91
C LEU A 254 -21.56 5.87 -5.80
N ALA A 255 -22.34 6.89 -5.50
CA ALA A 255 -22.07 7.89 -4.49
C ALA A 255 -23.31 8.17 -3.63
N ALA A 256 -23.08 8.60 -2.40
CA ALA A 256 -24.15 8.96 -1.49
C ALA A 256 -23.82 10.27 -0.77
N ALA A 257 -24.82 11.13 -0.62
CA ALA A 257 -24.71 12.31 0.22
C ALA A 257 -24.94 11.92 1.68
N THR A 258 -24.08 12.39 2.57
CA THR A 258 -24.24 12.35 4.02
C THR A 258 -24.58 13.76 4.53
N SER A 259 -24.73 13.93 5.84
CA SER A 259 -24.91 15.26 6.45
C SER A 259 -23.75 16.22 6.16
N ASP A 260 -22.55 15.67 5.99
CA ASP A 260 -21.30 16.43 6.05
C ASP A 260 -20.46 16.32 4.77
N ASP A 261 -20.71 15.32 3.91
CA ASP A 261 -19.87 15.05 2.73
C ASP A 261 -20.60 14.21 1.65
N VAL A 262 -19.94 13.99 0.51
CA VAL A 262 -20.30 12.96 -0.46
C VAL A 262 -19.30 11.80 -0.39
N VAL A 263 -19.83 10.60 -0.18
CA VAL A 263 -19.07 9.36 -0.06
C VAL A 263 -19.21 8.50 -1.31
N LEU A 264 -18.19 7.71 -1.63
CA LEU A 264 -18.06 6.90 -2.83
C LEU A 264 -18.09 5.40 -2.49
N SER A 265 -18.72 4.58 -3.32
CA SER A 265 -18.81 3.14 -3.16
C SER A 265 -17.42 2.49 -3.20
N ALA A 266 -17.02 1.86 -2.10
CA ALA A 266 -15.74 1.16 -2.01
C ALA A 266 -15.64 0.03 -3.05
N ARG A 267 -16.76 -0.63 -3.34
CA ARG A 267 -16.84 -1.71 -4.34
C ARG A 267 -16.60 -1.21 -5.75
N ASP A 268 -17.21 -0.09 -6.12
CA ASP A 268 -17.10 0.44 -7.49
C ASP A 268 -15.71 1.02 -7.72
N LEU A 269 -15.15 1.68 -6.70
CA LEU A 269 -13.75 2.11 -6.69
C LEU A 269 -12.79 0.92 -6.83
N ALA A 270 -13.00 -0.16 -6.07
CA ALA A 270 -12.17 -1.36 -6.18
C ALA A 270 -12.18 -1.92 -7.62
N ALA A 271 -13.37 -2.08 -8.20
CA ALA A 271 -13.53 -2.55 -9.57
C ALA A 271 -12.87 -1.60 -10.60
N ALA A 272 -13.04 -0.29 -10.45
CA ALA A 272 -12.48 0.70 -11.36
C ALA A 272 -10.94 0.75 -11.35
N PHE A 273 -10.33 0.52 -10.19
CA PHE A 273 -8.88 0.60 -10.01
C PHE A 273 -8.17 -0.77 -10.04
N GLY A 274 -8.93 -1.84 -10.27
CA GLY A 274 -8.42 -3.20 -10.46
C GLY A 274 -8.01 -3.89 -9.15
N TYR A 275 -8.66 -3.54 -8.04
CA TYR A 275 -8.52 -4.25 -6.78
C TYR A 275 -9.48 -5.44 -6.74
N SER A 276 -9.05 -6.56 -6.16
CA SER A 276 -9.97 -7.55 -5.62
C SER A 276 -10.68 -6.96 -4.40
N ILE A 277 -11.86 -7.47 -4.07
CA ILE A 277 -12.59 -7.05 -2.88
C ILE A 277 -13.15 -8.26 -2.15
N THR A 278 -12.92 -8.33 -0.84
CA THR A 278 -13.53 -9.31 0.05
C THR A 278 -14.25 -8.60 1.20
N TRP A 279 -15.30 -9.23 1.71
CA TRP A 279 -16.06 -8.73 2.86
C TRP A 279 -16.16 -9.81 3.92
N ASP A 280 -15.61 -9.51 5.10
CA ASP A 280 -15.86 -10.27 6.31
C ASP A 280 -17.02 -9.61 7.06
N GLN A 281 -18.19 -10.25 7.00
CA GLN A 281 -19.41 -9.71 7.60
C GLN A 281 -19.39 -9.73 9.14
N ASP A 282 -18.75 -10.75 9.72
CA ASP A 282 -18.69 -10.93 11.16
C ASP A 282 -17.79 -9.87 11.79
N LEU A 283 -16.62 -9.65 11.18
CA LEU A 283 -15.67 -8.63 11.60
C LEU A 283 -16.05 -7.22 11.10
N GLY A 284 -16.88 -7.14 10.07
CA GLY A 284 -17.24 -5.88 9.41
C GLY A 284 -16.05 -5.23 8.72
N ILE A 285 -15.25 -6.02 8.00
CA ILE A 285 -14.02 -5.59 7.33
C ILE A 285 -14.15 -5.83 5.82
N VAL A 286 -13.97 -4.77 5.03
CA VAL A 286 -13.71 -4.88 3.59
C VAL A 286 -12.21 -4.90 3.38
N THR A 287 -11.69 -5.86 2.62
CA THR A 287 -10.29 -5.89 2.18
C THR A 287 -10.22 -5.66 0.68
N LEU A 288 -9.41 -4.71 0.25
CA LEU A 288 -9.06 -4.43 -1.14
C LEU A 288 -7.63 -4.87 -1.38
N GLU A 289 -7.36 -5.68 -2.41
CA GLU A 289 -6.00 -6.15 -2.69
C GLU A 289 -5.63 -5.92 -4.16
N LYS A 290 -4.39 -5.51 -4.42
CA LYS A 290 -3.85 -5.34 -5.77
C LYS A 290 -2.35 -5.59 -5.78
N GLY A 291 -1.93 -6.71 -6.36
CA GLY A 291 -0.55 -7.15 -6.23
C GLY A 291 -0.23 -7.42 -4.76
N GLU A 292 0.76 -6.72 -4.23
CA GLU A 292 1.18 -6.83 -2.82
C GLU A 292 0.60 -5.74 -1.92
N ASP A 293 -0.14 -4.78 -2.47
CA ASP A 293 -0.83 -3.73 -1.71
C ASP A 293 -2.15 -4.27 -1.15
N ASP A 294 -2.40 -3.99 0.13
CA ASP A 294 -3.64 -4.32 0.82
C ASP A 294 -4.23 -3.11 1.55
N ILE A 295 -5.55 -2.97 1.46
CA ILE A 295 -6.29 -1.90 2.14
C ILE A 295 -7.46 -2.52 2.87
N LEU A 296 -7.46 -2.40 4.19
CA LEU A 296 -8.55 -2.84 5.04
C LEU A 296 -9.40 -1.63 5.43
N ILE A 297 -10.69 -1.72 5.18
CA ILE A 297 -11.69 -0.74 5.59
C ILE A 297 -12.59 -1.40 6.64
N GLN A 298 -12.41 -1.01 7.89
CA GLN A 298 -13.10 -1.56 9.04
C GLN A 298 -14.32 -0.70 9.33
N ALA A 299 -15.50 -1.11 8.85
CA ALA A 299 -16.72 -0.31 8.93
C ALA A 299 -17.21 -0.11 10.37
N ARG A 300 -17.03 -1.11 11.24
CA ARG A 300 -17.51 -1.09 12.64
C ARG A 300 -16.66 -0.19 13.53
N THR A 301 -15.34 -0.32 13.42
CA THR A 301 -14.37 0.48 14.18
C THR A 301 -13.97 1.75 13.46
N LYS A 302 -14.55 2.00 12.27
CA LYS A 302 -14.38 3.20 11.45
C LYS A 302 -12.91 3.51 11.19
N ARG A 303 -12.18 2.52 10.68
CA ARG A 303 -10.72 2.60 10.51
C ARG A 303 -10.30 2.17 9.12
N TYR A 304 -9.22 2.77 8.65
CA TYR A 304 -8.49 2.35 7.47
C TYR A 304 -7.12 1.84 7.86
N THR A 305 -6.71 0.72 7.28
CA THR A 305 -5.34 0.24 7.29
C THR A 305 -4.88 0.14 5.84
N ILE A 306 -3.77 0.79 5.51
CA ILE A 306 -3.17 0.79 4.17
C ILE A 306 -1.79 0.19 4.35
N ASN A 307 -1.51 -0.91 3.64
CA ASN A 307 -0.21 -1.58 3.67
C ASN A 307 0.26 -1.88 5.11
N HIS A 308 -0.66 -2.41 5.92
CA HIS A 308 -0.49 -2.72 7.36
C HIS A 308 -0.34 -1.53 8.34
N PHE A 309 -0.47 -0.28 7.88
CA PHE A 309 -0.42 0.91 8.73
C PHE A 309 -1.79 1.56 8.86
N SER A 310 -2.21 1.87 10.09
CA SER A 310 -3.47 2.61 10.29
C SER A 310 -3.34 4.02 9.72
N SER A 311 -4.34 4.45 8.95
CA SER A 311 -4.41 5.84 8.48
C SER A 311 -5.48 6.59 9.26
N LEU A 312 -5.04 7.57 10.04
CA LEU A 312 -5.85 8.32 11.02
C LEU A 312 -6.26 9.72 10.52
N GLN A 313 -6.03 9.99 9.24
CA GLN A 313 -6.25 11.29 8.59
C GLN A 313 -7.55 11.34 7.75
N PHE A 314 -8.31 10.24 7.72
CA PHE A 314 -9.51 10.10 6.91
C PHE A 314 -10.76 10.13 7.76
N SER A 315 -11.81 10.77 7.25
CA SER A 315 -13.15 10.66 7.84
C SER A 315 -13.67 9.22 7.79
N ASP A 316 -14.55 8.90 8.74
CA ASP A 316 -15.10 7.57 8.92
C ASP A 316 -15.70 6.97 7.62
N PRO A 317 -15.52 5.67 7.37
CA PRO A 317 -16.30 4.98 6.36
C PRO A 317 -17.77 4.88 6.80
N VAL A 318 -18.69 4.84 5.84
CA VAL A 318 -20.14 4.87 6.10
C VAL A 318 -20.82 3.66 5.47
N MET A 319 -21.71 3.03 6.23
CA MET A 319 -22.60 1.98 5.71
C MET A 319 -23.95 2.58 5.35
N ILE A 320 -24.37 2.46 4.09
CA ILE A 320 -25.66 2.93 3.58
C ILE A 320 -26.28 1.79 2.78
N ASP A 321 -27.52 1.40 3.09
CA ASP A 321 -28.24 0.31 2.41
C ASP A 321 -27.40 -0.96 2.20
N ASN A 322 -26.67 -1.36 3.25
CA ASN A 322 -25.77 -2.52 3.26
C ASN A 322 -24.60 -2.45 2.26
N HIS A 323 -24.24 -1.26 1.79
CA HIS A 323 -23.05 -0.98 0.99
C HIS A 323 -22.08 -0.11 1.78
N LEU A 324 -20.77 -0.40 1.62
CA LEU A 324 -19.70 0.38 2.22
C LEU A 324 -19.31 1.53 1.31
N TYR A 325 -19.28 2.73 1.88
CA TYR A 325 -18.82 3.95 1.23
C TYR A 325 -17.63 4.55 1.98
N VAL A 326 -16.77 5.22 1.24
CA VAL A 326 -15.57 5.90 1.73
C VAL A 326 -15.54 7.36 1.27
N PRO A 327 -14.93 8.28 2.02
CA PRO A 327 -14.80 9.67 1.60
C PRO A 327 -14.00 9.82 0.30
N ALA A 328 -14.30 10.86 -0.48
CA ALA A 328 -13.57 11.15 -1.72
C ALA A 328 -12.06 11.34 -1.46
N GLU A 329 -11.68 11.93 -0.32
CA GLU A 329 -10.27 12.09 0.05
C GLU A 329 -9.56 10.76 0.28
N PHE A 330 -10.23 9.76 0.84
CA PHE A 330 -9.66 8.41 0.94
C PHE A 330 -9.45 7.82 -0.46
N ALA A 331 -10.43 7.95 -1.36
CA ALA A 331 -10.31 7.44 -2.71
C ALA A 331 -9.11 8.07 -3.46
N LYS A 332 -8.88 9.39 -3.29
CA LYS A 332 -7.72 10.09 -3.88
C LYS A 332 -6.41 9.62 -3.28
N LYS A 333 -6.30 9.63 -1.95
CA LYS A 333 -5.05 9.43 -1.22
C LYS A 333 -4.63 7.97 -1.09
N ALA A 334 -5.59 7.04 -1.04
CA ALA A 334 -5.34 5.60 -0.83
C ALA A 334 -5.50 4.77 -2.12
N LEU A 335 -6.39 5.16 -3.03
CA LEU A 335 -6.68 4.38 -4.25
C LEU A 335 -6.13 5.00 -5.54
N GLY A 336 -5.54 6.19 -5.46
CA GLY A 336 -4.93 6.88 -6.59
C GLY A 336 -5.95 7.58 -7.50
N VAL A 337 -7.16 7.88 -7.02
CA VAL A 337 -8.13 8.69 -7.76
C VAL A 337 -7.58 10.08 -8.02
N LYS A 338 -7.56 10.52 -9.28
CA LYS A 338 -7.01 11.82 -9.66
C LYS A 338 -8.02 12.96 -9.55
N ASP A 339 -9.28 12.71 -9.90
CA ASP A 339 -10.36 13.70 -9.82
C ASP A 339 -11.70 13.02 -9.55
N VAL A 340 -12.60 13.74 -8.88
CA VAL A 340 -13.97 13.30 -8.58
C VAL A 340 -14.92 14.41 -8.99
N GLN A 341 -15.83 14.11 -9.93
CA GLN A 341 -16.84 15.03 -10.42
C GLN A 341 -18.22 14.47 -10.08
N PHE A 342 -19.01 15.22 -9.31
CA PHE A 342 -20.36 14.84 -8.92
C PHE A 342 -21.37 15.29 -9.98
N VAL A 343 -22.29 14.40 -10.37
CA VAL A 343 -23.28 14.67 -11.42
C VAL A 343 -24.69 14.66 -10.83
N ASN A 344 -25.31 15.84 -10.69
CA ASN A 344 -26.74 16.07 -10.39
C ASN A 344 -27.30 15.62 -9.01
N LEU A 345 -26.66 16.01 -7.89
CA LEU A 345 -27.03 15.67 -6.49
C LEU A 345 -28.40 16.18 -6.02
N THR A 346 -29.44 15.35 -6.15
CA THR A 346 -30.76 15.50 -5.53
C THR A 346 -31.30 14.24 -4.82
N LYS A 347 -30.76 13.02 -5.03
CA LYS A 347 -30.99 11.79 -4.19
C LYS A 347 -30.15 10.59 -4.67
N SER A 348 -29.54 9.83 -3.74
CA SER A 348 -28.78 8.55 -3.92
C SER A 348 -28.28 8.27 -5.35
N GLU A 349 -27.00 8.55 -5.62
CA GLU A 349 -26.58 8.98 -6.95
C GLU A 349 -25.28 8.37 -7.47
N ARG A 350 -24.84 8.80 -8.65
CA ARG A 350 -23.58 8.37 -9.28
C ARG A 350 -22.59 9.54 -9.32
N ALA A 351 -21.32 9.29 -8.97
CA ALA A 351 -20.21 10.21 -9.19
C ALA A 351 -19.34 9.70 -10.34
N ILE A 352 -18.70 10.61 -11.08
CA ILE A 352 -17.70 10.27 -12.09
C ILE A 352 -16.32 10.40 -11.43
N VAL A 353 -15.56 9.31 -11.46
CA VAL A 353 -14.19 9.24 -10.93
C VAL A 353 -13.22 9.10 -12.08
N LYS A 354 -12.15 9.91 -12.09
CA LYS A 354 -11.08 9.79 -13.09
C LYS A 354 -9.93 8.96 -12.53
N LYS A 355 -9.58 7.93 -13.30
CA LYS A 355 -8.38 7.11 -13.11
C LYS A 355 -7.11 7.86 -13.45
#